data_AF-A0A924SGY6-F1
#
_entry.id   AF-A0A924SGY6-F1
#
_cell.length_a   1.000
_cell.length_b   1.000
_cell.length_c   1.000
_cell.angle_alpha   90.00
_cell.angle_beta   90.00
_cell.angle_gamma   90.00
#
_symmetry.space_group_name_H-M   'P 1'
#
loop_
_entity.id
_entity.type
_entity.pdbx_description
1 polymer ?
#
loop_
_entity_poly.entity_id
_entity_poly.type
_entity_poly.pdbx_seq_one_letter_code
_entity_poly.pdbx_strand_id
1 'polypeptide(L)'
;AYALAAQLDPAVLCEQFISGDEVTIPLLGTGGQTEVLPLVRIVAPEGNYDYQNKYFTDTTQYLVPCGLPEGEEAAIQALVRKAYLTLGCRGWARADVMIDAATRKPYLLEINTAPGMTSHSLVPMSARAAGISYEVLCVRLLQTAALDYGTPTA
;
A
#
# COMPACT_ATOMS: atom_id res chain seq x y z
N ALA A 1 14.60 13.26 16.48
CA ALA A 1 13.48 12.39 16.02
C ALA A 1 12.37 12.33 17.05
N TYR A 2 12.53 11.65 18.19
CA TYR A 2 11.47 11.49 19.22
C TYR A 2 10.77 12.80 19.63
N ALA A 3 11.52 13.83 20.02
CA ALA A 3 10.94 15.10 20.48
C ALA A 3 10.12 15.84 19.41
N LEU A 4 10.36 15.56 18.12
CA LEU A 4 9.55 16.09 17.01
C LEU A 4 8.27 15.24 16.83
N ALA A 5 8.41 13.91 16.85
CA ALA A 5 7.26 13.00 16.73
C ALA A 5 6.25 13.18 17.86
N ALA A 6 6.71 13.39 19.10
CA ALA A 6 5.88 13.62 20.27
C ALA A 6 5.06 14.94 20.21
N GLN A 7 5.33 15.82 19.25
CA GLN A 7 4.50 17.01 18.98
C GLN A 7 3.31 16.70 18.07
N LEU A 8 3.33 15.58 17.35
CA LEU A 8 2.29 15.19 16.39
C LEU A 8 1.27 14.21 17.00
N ASP A 9 1.73 13.30 17.86
CA ASP A 9 0.88 12.32 18.55
C ASP A 9 1.42 12.02 19.96
N PRO A 10 0.55 11.84 20.98
CA PRO A 10 0.98 11.43 22.33
C PRO A 10 1.64 10.05 22.38
N ALA A 11 1.34 9.15 21.45
CA ALA A 11 1.95 7.84 21.33
C ALA A 11 3.04 7.86 20.25
N VAL A 12 4.28 7.52 20.64
CA VAL A 12 5.42 7.44 19.72
C VAL A 12 5.88 6.01 19.58
N LEU A 13 5.96 5.52 18.35
CA LEU A 13 6.51 4.21 18.01
C LEU A 13 7.98 4.34 17.59
N CYS A 14 8.84 3.46 18.11
CA CYS A 14 10.24 3.36 17.71
C CYS A 14 10.49 1.93 17.22
N GLU A 15 10.93 1.81 15.98
CA GLU A 15 11.10 0.54 15.29
C GLU A 15 12.55 0.33 14.86
N GLN A 16 12.91 -0.94 14.64
CA GLN A 16 14.16 -1.28 13.99
C GLN A 16 14.13 -0.79 12.54
N PHE A 17 15.21 -0.14 12.09
CA PHE A 17 15.36 0.23 10.68
C PHE A 17 15.57 -1.02 9.82
N ILE A 18 14.71 -1.21 8.82
CA ILE A 18 14.82 -2.27 7.80
C ILE A 18 15.38 -1.64 6.53
N SER A 19 16.59 -2.05 6.15
CA SER A 19 17.25 -1.56 4.94
C SER A 19 16.98 -2.51 3.78
N GLY A 20 16.42 -2.01 2.68
CA GLY A 20 16.25 -2.78 1.44
C GLY A 20 15.19 -2.22 0.52
N ASP A 21 14.48 -3.09 -0.19
CA ASP A 21 13.51 -2.68 -1.20
C ASP A 21 12.19 -2.29 -0.57
N GLU A 22 11.59 -1.20 -1.04
CA GLU A 22 10.24 -0.79 -0.67
C GLU A 22 9.26 -1.16 -1.78
N VAL A 23 8.18 -1.85 -1.41
CA VAL A 23 7.07 -2.15 -2.32
C VAL A 23 5.73 -1.77 -1.70
N THR A 24 4.87 -1.30 -2.57
CA THR A 24 3.49 -0.95 -2.27
C THR A 24 2.54 -1.93 -2.97
N ILE A 25 1.52 -2.38 -2.24
CA ILE A 25 0.56 -3.40 -2.67
C ILE A 25 -0.87 -2.83 -2.56
N PRO A 26 -1.49 -2.43 -3.67
CA PRO A 26 -2.90 -2.09 -3.68
C PRO A 26 -3.82 -3.31 -3.57
N LEU A 27 -4.88 -3.21 -2.78
CA LEU A 27 -5.91 -4.24 -2.64
C LEU A 27 -7.30 -3.66 -2.91
N LEU A 28 -8.17 -4.46 -3.52
CA LEU A 28 -9.57 -4.13 -3.79
C LEU A 28 -10.49 -5.21 -3.21
N GLY A 29 -11.73 -4.83 -2.89
CA GLY A 29 -12.81 -5.74 -2.52
C GLY A 29 -12.83 -6.12 -1.05
N THR A 30 -13.50 -7.23 -0.74
CA THR A 30 -13.73 -7.71 0.63
C THR A 30 -13.83 -9.23 0.67
N GLY A 31 -13.42 -9.82 1.80
CA GLY A 31 -13.55 -11.26 2.04
C GLY A 31 -12.91 -12.14 0.96
N GLY A 32 -13.63 -13.17 0.52
CA GLY A 32 -13.16 -14.09 -0.52
C GLY A 32 -12.89 -13.41 -1.87
N GLN A 33 -13.52 -12.26 -2.13
CA GLN A 33 -13.39 -11.50 -3.38
C GLN A 33 -12.23 -10.50 -3.36
N THR A 34 -11.42 -10.46 -2.29
CA THR A 34 -10.27 -9.55 -2.23
C THR A 34 -9.26 -9.84 -3.33
N GLU A 35 -9.04 -8.84 -4.18
CA GLU A 35 -8.07 -8.81 -5.26
C GLU A 35 -6.80 -8.09 -4.79
N VAL A 36 -5.64 -8.72 -4.96
CA VAL A 36 -4.34 -8.09 -4.73
C VAL A 36 -3.80 -7.67 -6.09
N LEU A 37 -3.63 -6.37 -6.29
CA LEU A 37 -3.15 -5.82 -7.56
C LEU A 37 -1.62 -5.97 -7.69
N PRO A 38 -1.03 -5.75 -8.89
CA PRO A 38 0.41 -5.80 -9.09
C PRO A 38 1.17 -4.90 -8.10
N LEU A 39 2.29 -5.42 -7.59
CA LEU A 39 3.18 -4.66 -6.72
C LEU A 39 3.77 -3.46 -7.47
N VAL A 40 3.97 -2.38 -6.74
CA VAL A 40 4.71 -1.21 -7.21
C VAL A 40 5.98 -1.10 -6.39
N ARG A 41 7.16 -1.22 -7.01
CA ARG A 41 8.43 -0.96 -6.31
C ARG A 41 8.75 0.52 -6.34
N ILE A 42 9.03 1.07 -5.17
CA ILE A 42 9.45 2.45 -4.98
C ILE A 42 10.97 2.46 -4.98
N VAL A 43 11.57 3.20 -5.90
CA VAL A 43 13.03 3.39 -5.99
C VAL A 43 13.31 4.87 -5.76
N ALA A 44 13.55 5.22 -4.50
CA ALA A 44 13.99 6.56 -4.12
C ALA A 44 15.51 6.70 -4.32
N PRO A 45 16.02 7.84 -4.81
CA PRO A 45 17.46 8.10 -4.84
C PRO A 45 18.02 8.04 -3.40
N GLU A 46 19.18 7.41 -3.25
CA GLU A 46 19.87 7.23 -1.96
C GLU A 46 19.06 6.48 -0.88
N GLY A 47 17.94 5.84 -1.25
CA GLY A 47 17.13 5.03 -0.33
C GLY A 47 16.29 5.84 0.68
N ASN A 48 16.15 7.16 0.47
CA ASN A 48 15.48 8.04 1.42
C ASN A 48 14.07 8.42 0.91
N TYR A 49 13.04 7.63 1.23
CA TYR A 49 11.65 7.95 0.89
C TYR A 49 11.04 8.90 1.92
N ASP A 50 11.49 10.15 1.93
CA ASP A 50 10.97 11.20 2.81
C ASP A 50 9.84 12.02 2.17
N TYR A 51 9.19 12.87 2.97
CA TYR A 51 8.10 13.76 2.51
C TYR A 51 8.51 14.64 1.32
N GLN A 52 9.77 15.07 1.27
CA GLN A 52 10.29 15.91 0.19
C GLN A 52 10.36 15.12 -1.12
N ASN A 53 10.88 13.89 -1.06
CA ASN A 53 10.96 13.02 -2.23
C ASN A 53 9.60 12.46 -2.69
N LYS A 54 8.61 12.40 -1.80
CA LYS A 54 7.24 11.94 -2.10
C LYS A 54 6.39 12.97 -2.82
N TYR A 55 6.64 14.27 -2.61
CA TYR A 55 5.73 15.33 -3.09
C TYR A 55 6.40 16.42 -3.93
N PHE A 56 7.74 16.54 -3.94
CA PHE A 56 8.42 17.70 -4.53
C PHE A 56 9.55 17.38 -5.52
N THR A 57 9.88 16.11 -5.77
CA THR A 57 10.96 15.73 -6.70
C THR A 57 10.53 14.61 -7.65
N ASP A 58 10.96 14.67 -8.92
CA ASP A 58 10.72 13.64 -9.94
C ASP A 58 11.76 12.49 -9.91
N THR A 59 12.56 12.39 -8.87
CA THR A 59 13.69 11.45 -8.79
C THR A 59 13.28 10.05 -8.34
N THR A 60 12.17 9.92 -7.62
CA THR A 60 11.61 8.64 -7.20
C THR A 60 10.97 7.93 -8.39
N GLN A 61 11.41 6.70 -8.66
CA GLN A 61 10.82 5.86 -9.70
C GLN A 61 9.82 4.88 -9.11
N TYR A 62 8.73 4.65 -9.84
CA TYR A 62 7.69 3.69 -9.49
C TYR A 62 7.65 2.62 -10.57
N LEU A 63 8.05 1.40 -10.20
CA LEU A 63 8.21 0.31 -11.15
C LEU A 63 7.04 -0.67 -11.06
N VAL A 64 6.34 -0.84 -12.19
CA VAL A 64 5.31 -1.86 -12.41
C VAL A 64 5.52 -2.42 -13.83
N PRO A 65 5.92 -3.70 -14.00
CA PRO A 65 6.17 -4.72 -12.98
C PRO A 65 7.34 -4.36 -12.05
N CYS A 66 7.30 -4.86 -10.81
CA CYS A 66 8.18 -4.37 -9.74
C CYS A 66 9.60 -4.97 -9.78
N GLY A 67 9.80 -6.04 -10.56
CA GLY A 67 11.11 -6.61 -10.87
C GLY A 67 11.77 -7.34 -9.70
N LEU A 68 10.99 -7.86 -8.76
CA LEU A 68 11.50 -8.69 -7.67
C LEU A 68 11.92 -10.09 -8.15
N PRO A 69 12.82 -10.76 -7.42
CA PRO A 69 13.14 -12.16 -7.64
C PRO A 69 11.91 -13.08 -7.65
N GLU A 70 12.03 -14.21 -8.36
CA GLU A 70 10.96 -15.19 -8.52
C GLU A 70 10.41 -15.65 -7.15
N GLY A 71 9.09 -15.64 -7.00
CA GLY A 71 8.38 -16.08 -5.80
C GLY A 71 8.22 -15.01 -4.71
N GLU A 72 9.01 -13.93 -4.71
CA GLU A 72 8.88 -12.87 -3.69
C GLU A 72 7.54 -12.13 -3.82
N GLU A 73 7.13 -11.77 -5.05
CA GLU A 73 5.84 -11.10 -5.27
C GLU A 73 4.68 -11.92 -4.70
N ALA A 74 4.63 -13.22 -5.02
CA ALA A 74 3.57 -14.12 -4.56
C ALA A 74 3.53 -14.25 -3.02
N ALA A 75 4.70 -14.33 -2.38
CA ALA A 75 4.80 -14.40 -0.93
C ALA A 75 4.30 -13.11 -0.25
N ILE A 76 4.65 -11.95 -0.82
CA ILE A 76 4.22 -10.64 -0.32
C ILE A 76 2.71 -10.45 -0.53
N GLN A 77 2.18 -10.83 -1.70
CA GLN A 77 0.74 -10.80 -1.96
C GLN A 77 -0.04 -11.65 -0.96
N ALA A 78 0.45 -12.86 -0.64
CA ALA A 78 -0.17 -13.73 0.35
C ALA A 78 -0.14 -13.13 1.77
N LEU A 79 1.00 -12.56 2.18
CA LEU A 79 1.16 -11.87 3.47
C LEU A 79 0.18 -10.71 3.61
N VAL A 80 0.16 -9.82 2.61
CA VAL A 80 -0.65 -8.60 2.61
C VAL A 80 -2.14 -8.94 2.54
N ARG A 81 -2.55 -9.90 1.70
CA ARG A 81 -3.94 -10.37 1.66
C ARG A 81 -4.39 -10.91 3.01
N LYS A 82 -3.54 -11.69 3.68
CA LYS A 82 -3.84 -12.20 5.02
C LYS A 82 -4.03 -11.06 6.02
N ALA A 83 -3.15 -10.06 6.02
CA ALA A 83 -3.26 -8.90 6.90
C ALA A 83 -4.55 -8.10 6.64
N TYR A 84 -4.85 -7.78 5.39
CA TYR A 84 -6.07 -7.08 4.98
C TYR A 84 -7.35 -7.78 5.47
N LEU A 85 -7.41 -9.11 5.29
CA LEU A 85 -8.56 -9.90 5.76
C LEU A 85 -8.62 -10.01 7.29
N THR A 86 -7.47 -10.13 7.96
CA THR A 86 -7.39 -10.22 9.42
C THR A 86 -7.86 -8.94 10.10
N LEU A 87 -7.56 -7.78 9.51
CA LEU A 87 -8.01 -6.47 9.99
C LEU A 87 -9.47 -6.14 9.62
N GLY A 88 -10.15 -7.02 8.88
CA GLY A 88 -11.53 -6.78 8.43
C GLY A 88 -11.64 -5.65 7.39
N CYS A 89 -10.58 -5.37 6.64
CA CYS A 89 -10.59 -4.31 5.63
C CYS A 89 -11.59 -4.63 4.50
N ARG A 90 -12.17 -3.57 3.92
CA ARG A 90 -13.11 -3.62 2.80
C ARG A 90 -12.89 -2.40 1.90
N GLY A 91 -13.38 -2.47 0.65
CA GLY A 91 -13.27 -1.37 -0.31
C GLY A 91 -11.91 -1.39 -1.01
N TRP A 92 -11.03 -0.43 -0.71
CA TRP A 92 -9.66 -0.44 -1.21
C TRP A 92 -8.68 -0.04 -0.13
N ALA A 93 -7.47 -0.58 -0.23
CA ALA A 93 -6.37 -0.18 0.62
C ALA A 93 -5.06 -0.25 -0.14
N ARG A 94 -4.02 0.27 0.51
CA ARG A 94 -2.64 0.17 0.07
C ARG A 94 -1.79 -0.28 1.25
N ALA A 95 -1.15 -1.43 1.11
CA ALA A 95 -0.19 -1.91 2.08
C ALA A 95 1.23 -1.55 1.62
N ASP A 96 2.07 -1.10 2.55
CA ASP A 96 3.46 -0.76 2.26
C ASP A 96 4.36 -1.76 3.01
N VAL A 97 5.38 -2.30 2.33
CA VAL A 97 6.23 -3.40 2.78
C VAL A 97 7.70 -3.07 2.51
N MET A 98 8.55 -3.27 3.52
CA MET A 98 10.01 -3.31 3.34
C MET A 98 10.48 -4.75 3.17
N ILE A 99 11.40 -4.98 2.24
CA ILE A 99 12.09 -6.25 2.03
C ILE A 99 13.52 -6.08 2.48
N ASP A 100 13.90 -6.78 3.55
CA ASP A 100 15.26 -6.70 4.09
C ASP A 100 16.30 -7.14 3.05
N ALA A 101 17.33 -6.32 2.82
CA ALA A 101 18.35 -6.58 1.81
C ALA A 101 19.23 -7.80 2.12
N ALA A 102 19.47 -8.08 3.40
CA ALA A 102 20.35 -9.16 3.82
C ALA A 102 19.62 -10.52 3.84
N THR A 103 18.36 -10.53 4.30
CA THR A 103 17.60 -11.78 4.51
C THR A 103 16.49 -12.01 3.50
N ARG A 104 16.18 -11.01 2.65
CA ARG A 104 15.04 -11.00 1.72
C ARG A 104 13.68 -11.22 2.40
N LYS A 105 13.60 -10.94 3.70
CA LYS A 105 12.37 -11.13 4.48
C LYS A 105 11.46 -9.90 4.32
N PRO A 106 10.18 -10.08 3.96
CA PRO A 106 9.23 -8.97 3.91
C PRO A 106 8.72 -8.60 5.31
N TYR A 107 8.61 -7.30 5.55
CA TYR A 107 8.04 -6.67 6.73
C TYR A 107 6.90 -5.74 6.31
N LEU A 108 5.68 -6.09 6.69
CA LEU A 108 4.52 -5.21 6.51
C LEU A 108 4.66 -4.00 7.44
N LEU A 109 4.67 -2.80 6.88
CA LEU A 109 4.80 -1.55 7.63
C LEU A 109 3.42 -1.07 8.08
N GLU A 110 2.54 -0.84 7.11
CA GLU A 110 1.21 -0.28 7.35
C GLU A 110 0.20 -0.70 6.28
N ILE A 111 -1.09 -0.51 6.59
CA ILE A 111 -2.19 -0.61 5.64
C ILE A 111 -2.97 0.71 5.68
N ASN A 112 -2.90 1.46 4.59
CA ASN A 112 -3.65 2.68 4.36
C ASN A 112 -5.03 2.33 3.78
N THR A 113 -6.11 2.58 4.52
CA THR A 113 -7.51 2.27 4.11
C THR A 113 -8.20 3.40 3.32
N ALA A 114 -7.52 4.52 3.12
CA ALA A 114 -7.95 5.60 2.24
C ALA A 114 -6.74 6.18 1.47
N PRO A 115 -6.07 5.36 0.64
CA PRO A 115 -4.89 5.81 -0.09
C PRO A 115 -5.26 6.83 -1.17
N GLY A 116 -4.27 7.62 -1.59
CA GLY A 116 -4.43 8.58 -2.67
C GLY A 116 -4.96 7.95 -3.97
N MET A 117 -5.83 8.69 -4.65
CA MET A 117 -6.53 8.26 -5.87
C MET A 117 -6.33 9.23 -7.04
N THR A 118 -5.28 10.05 -7.03
CA THR A 118 -4.96 10.89 -8.20
C THR A 118 -4.38 10.04 -9.34
N SER A 119 -4.31 10.59 -10.56
CA SER A 119 -3.71 9.90 -11.72
C SER A 119 -2.25 9.46 -11.53
N HIS A 120 -1.54 10.07 -10.57
CA HIS A 120 -0.15 9.76 -10.20
C HIS A 120 -0.04 8.88 -8.95
N SER A 121 -1.16 8.53 -8.32
CA SER A 121 -1.17 7.69 -7.11
C SER A 121 -0.92 6.22 -7.45
N LEU A 122 -0.34 5.48 -6.50
CA LEU A 122 0.14 4.11 -6.70
C LEU A 122 -1.00 3.08 -6.91
N VAL A 123 -2.18 3.32 -6.31
CA VAL A 123 -3.36 2.45 -6.52
C VAL A 123 -3.86 2.52 -7.97
N PRO A 124 -4.17 3.70 -8.55
CA PRO A 124 -4.45 3.84 -9.98
C PRO A 124 -3.35 3.32 -10.91
N MET A 125 -2.07 3.51 -10.54
CA MET A 125 -0.93 3.02 -11.34
C MET A 125 -0.93 1.49 -11.44
N SER A 126 -1.05 0.81 -10.30
CA SER A 126 -1.14 -0.66 -10.23
C SER A 126 -2.38 -1.20 -10.94
N ALA A 127 -3.54 -0.56 -10.74
CA ALA A 127 -4.78 -0.93 -11.42
C ALA A 127 -4.65 -0.86 -12.95
N ARG A 128 -3.98 0.17 -13.48
CA ARG A 128 -3.72 0.30 -14.91
C ARG A 128 -2.84 -0.82 -15.44
N ALA A 129 -1.82 -1.23 -14.69
CA ALA A 129 -0.98 -2.37 -15.06
C ALA A 129 -1.76 -3.69 -15.08
N ALA A 130 -2.82 -3.80 -14.26
CA ALA A 130 -3.78 -4.90 -14.29
C ALA A 130 -4.88 -4.76 -15.37
N GLY A 131 -4.80 -3.76 -16.26
CA GLY A 131 -5.79 -3.52 -17.31
C GLY A 131 -7.08 -2.83 -16.83
N ILE A 132 -7.10 -2.26 -15.63
CA ILE A 132 -8.25 -1.55 -15.06
C ILE A 132 -8.05 -0.04 -15.30
N SER A 133 -8.93 0.58 -16.10
CA SER A 133 -8.91 2.04 -16.28
C SER A 133 -9.28 2.77 -14.99
N TYR A 134 -8.91 4.05 -14.89
CA TYR A 134 -9.22 4.84 -13.69
C TYR A 134 -10.72 4.97 -13.44
N GLU A 135 -11.50 5.18 -14.50
CA GLU A 135 -12.96 5.29 -14.44
C GLU A 135 -13.58 3.97 -13.98
N VAL A 136 -13.10 2.84 -14.51
CA VAL A 136 -13.55 1.51 -14.10
C VAL A 136 -13.19 1.25 -12.63
N LEU A 137 -11.98 1.63 -12.19
CA LEU A 137 -11.57 1.53 -10.80
C LEU A 137 -12.54 2.32 -9.90
N CYS A 138 -12.77 3.60 -10.19
CA CYS A 138 -13.68 4.45 -9.42
C CYS A 138 -15.10 3.87 -9.33
N VAL A 139 -15.64 3.38 -10.45
CA VAL A 139 -16.97 2.75 -10.48
C VAL A 139 -16.99 1.46 -9.65
N ARG A 140 -15.96 0.61 -9.75
CA ARG A 140 -15.84 -0.61 -8.93
C ARG A 140 -15.83 -0.27 -7.44
N LEU A 141 -15.06 0.73 -7.02
CA LEU A 141 -15.02 1.15 -5.61
C LEU A 141 -16.39 1.64 -5.13
N LEU A 142 -17.04 2.49 -5.92
CA LEU A 142 -18.37 3.00 -5.60
C LEU A 142 -19.42 1.89 -5.46
N GLN A 143 -19.38 0.87 -6.32
CA GLN A 143 -20.29 -0.28 -6.24
C GLN A 143 -20.13 -1.11 -4.95
N THR A 144 -18.98 -1.03 -4.29
CA THR A 144 -18.73 -1.72 -3.01
C THR A 144 -19.09 -0.88 -1.78
N ALA A 145 -19.44 0.40 -1.97
CA ALA A 145 -19.76 1.29 -0.86
C ALA A 145 -21.05 0.86 -0.15
N ALA A 146 -20.95 0.66 1.16
CA ALA A 146 -22.04 0.25 2.04
C ALA A 146 -21.87 0.87 3.42
N LEU A 147 -22.97 0.97 4.16
CA LEU A 147 -22.96 1.38 5.57
C LEU A 147 -22.30 0.29 6.43
N ASP A 148 -21.45 0.69 7.38
CA ASP A 148 -20.87 -0.24 8.37
C ASP A 148 -21.89 -0.68 9.42
N TYR A 149 -22.87 0.19 9.69
CA TYR A 149 -23.92 -0.02 10.65
C TYR A 149 -25.26 0.08 9.94
N GLY A 150 -26.23 -0.76 10.33
CA GLY A 150 -27.59 -0.65 9.83
C GLY A 150 -28.15 0.75 10.10
N THR A 151 -29.11 1.18 9.28
CA THR A 151 -29.85 2.42 9.52
C THR A 151 -30.39 2.37 10.96
N PRO A 152 -30.16 3.40 11.79
CA PRO A 152 -30.76 3.45 13.12
C PRO A 152 -32.26 3.20 13.00
N THR A 153 -32.77 2.22 13.75
CA THR A 153 -34.21 2.01 13.85
C THR A 153 -34.80 3.24 14.54
N ALA A 154 -35.81 3.84 13.91
CA ALA A 154 -36.54 5.00 14.47
C ALA A 154 -37.33 4.60 15.72
#